data_AF-A0A401YFY9-F1
#
_entry.id   AF-A0A401YFY9-F1
#
_cell.length_a   1.000
_cell.length_b   1.000
_cell.length_c   1.000
_cell.angle_alpha   90.00
_cell.angle_beta   90.00
_cell.angle_gamma   90.00
#
_symmetry.space_group_name_H-M   'P 1'
#
loop_
_entity.id
_entity.type
_entity.pdbx_description
1 polymer ?
#
loop_
_entity_poly.entity_id
_entity_poly.type
_entity_poly.pdbx_seq_one_letter_code
_entity_poly.pdbx_strand_id
1 'polypeptide(L)'
;MTTDPEDPASGLRFVPTPLELGDPTWVFPSVAGHEAVAVRAALAEADARLRESGAHLGIPGSVHYVGQHFDGIHCASVQGRLELPNGRTFLAALYFPRRCAFDMRWGPPWLSEVEIGRECPPPADCGGHPDAEWSFEHDTPTAAARAFAADAGRLRDRVLARPRSAWLAAEPHAGCRPFDPST
;
A
#
# COMPACT_ATOMS: atom_id res chain seq x y z
N MET A 1 -44.58 -7.51 -0.03
CA MET A 1 -43.50 -8.39 -0.50
C MET A 1 -42.27 -7.50 -0.59
N THR A 2 -41.64 -7.32 0.56
CA THR A 2 -40.59 -6.35 0.83
C THR A 2 -39.28 -7.07 0.53
N THR A 3 -38.53 -6.61 -0.46
CA THR A 3 -37.16 -7.06 -0.67
C THR A 3 -36.31 -6.45 0.43
N ASP A 4 -35.78 -7.33 1.28
CA ASP A 4 -34.82 -7.06 2.33
C ASP A 4 -33.59 -6.32 1.77
N PRO A 5 -33.16 -5.18 2.35
CA PRO A 5 -31.85 -4.61 2.05
C PRO A 5 -30.77 -5.44 2.76
N GLU A 6 -29.91 -6.04 1.94
CA GLU A 6 -28.59 -6.61 2.24
C GLU A 6 -28.12 -6.60 3.71
N ASP A 7 -28.03 -7.79 4.29
CA ASP A 7 -27.37 -8.10 5.55
C ASP A 7 -25.88 -7.67 5.53
N PRO A 8 -25.43 -6.75 6.40
CA PRO A 8 -24.04 -6.29 6.48
C PRO A 8 -23.08 -7.26 7.21
N ALA A 9 -23.51 -8.47 7.59
CA ALA A 9 -22.75 -9.36 8.47
C ALA A 9 -21.60 -10.18 7.81
N SER A 10 -21.00 -9.79 6.69
CA SER A 10 -19.90 -10.59 6.11
C SER A 10 -18.85 -9.77 5.35
N GLY A 11 -17.85 -9.28 6.09
CA GLY A 11 -16.53 -8.91 5.56
C GLY A 11 -16.07 -7.51 5.97
N LEU A 12 -14.94 -7.44 6.68
CA LEU A 12 -14.18 -6.21 6.87
C LEU A 12 -13.79 -5.67 5.47
N ARG A 13 -14.48 -4.64 4.98
CA ARG A 13 -14.11 -3.99 3.71
C ARG A 13 -13.33 -2.73 4.01
N PHE A 14 -12.04 -2.76 3.72
CA PHE A 14 -11.22 -1.57 3.66
C PHE A 14 -11.69 -0.73 2.46
N VAL A 15 -12.19 0.48 2.73
CA VAL A 15 -12.59 1.43 1.67
C VAL A 15 -11.44 2.43 1.48
N PRO A 16 -10.73 2.41 0.33
CA PRO A 16 -9.72 3.42 0.04
C PRO A 16 -10.35 4.81 0.02
N THR A 17 -9.77 5.74 0.76
CA THR A 17 -10.19 7.15 0.81
C THR A 17 -9.11 8.00 0.13
N PRO A 18 -9.45 8.78 -0.91
CA PRO A 18 -8.52 9.70 -1.56
C PRO A 18 -7.87 10.66 -0.56
N LEU A 19 -6.60 11.03 -0.78
CA LEU A 19 -5.84 11.87 0.16
C LEU A 19 -6.51 13.21 0.48
N GLU A 20 -7.18 13.80 -0.51
CA GLU A 20 -7.88 15.09 -0.38
C GLU A 20 -9.15 15.01 0.47
N LEU A 21 -9.73 13.81 0.59
CA LEU A 21 -10.91 13.55 1.43
C LEU A 21 -10.54 12.97 2.79
N GLY A 22 -9.31 12.49 2.95
CA GLY A 22 -8.85 11.82 4.16
C GLY A 22 -8.22 12.75 5.21
N ASP A 23 -8.24 12.25 6.45
CA ASP A 23 -7.62 12.90 7.59
C ASP A 23 -6.29 12.20 7.95
N PRO A 24 -5.14 12.91 7.91
CA PRO A 24 -3.85 12.34 8.27
C PRO A 24 -3.81 11.86 9.73
N THR A 25 -4.68 12.37 10.61
CA THR A 25 -4.72 11.90 12.01
C THR A 25 -5.04 10.42 12.12
N TRP A 26 -5.70 9.81 11.12
CA TRP A 26 -5.98 8.37 11.08
C TRP A 26 -4.70 7.53 11.15
N VAL A 27 -3.64 7.98 10.49
CA VAL A 27 -2.33 7.31 10.48
C VAL A 27 -1.37 7.96 11.48
N PHE A 28 -1.48 9.27 11.67
CA PHE A 28 -0.60 10.08 12.52
C PHE A 28 -1.40 10.76 13.66
N PRO A 29 -1.72 10.05 14.76
CA PRO A 29 -2.67 10.53 15.79
C PRO A 29 -2.37 11.91 16.37
N SER A 30 -1.08 12.25 16.49
CA SER A 30 -0.62 13.49 17.12
C SER A 30 -0.37 14.64 16.14
N VAL A 31 -0.58 14.45 14.84
CA VAL A 31 -0.19 15.45 13.83
C VAL A 31 -1.09 16.69 13.90
N ALA A 32 -0.48 17.87 14.00
CA ALA A 32 -1.22 19.13 14.10
C ALA A 32 -0.44 20.33 13.52
N GLY A 33 -1.16 21.44 13.28
CA GLY A 33 -0.58 22.71 12.88
C GLY A 33 0.35 22.62 11.66
N HIS A 34 1.56 23.17 11.78
CA HIS A 34 2.57 23.17 10.71
C HIS A 34 3.04 21.76 10.34
N GLU A 35 3.02 20.81 11.29
CA GLU A 35 3.39 19.42 11.01
C GLU A 35 2.39 18.76 10.06
N ALA A 36 1.10 19.00 10.28
CA ALA A 36 0.05 18.47 9.41
C ALA A 36 0.16 18.98 7.97
N VAL A 37 0.57 20.25 7.78
CA VAL A 37 0.86 20.81 6.46
C VAL A 37 2.04 20.09 5.80
N ALA A 38 3.12 19.87 6.53
CA ALA A 38 4.31 19.17 6.02
C ALA A 38 4.01 17.70 5.65
N VAL A 39 3.24 17.00 6.48
CA VAL A 39 2.79 15.63 6.20
C VAL A 39 1.93 15.59 4.94
N ARG A 40 0.91 16.45 4.82
CA ARG A 40 0.05 16.50 3.63
C ARG A 40 0.84 16.81 2.35
N ALA A 41 1.81 17.72 2.42
CA ALA A 41 2.68 18.04 1.28
C ALA A 41 3.49 16.81 0.83
N ALA A 42 4.09 16.07 1.76
CA ALA A 42 4.84 14.86 1.45
C ALA A 42 3.93 13.75 0.86
N LEU A 43 2.71 13.58 1.40
CA LEU A 43 1.76 12.61 0.85
C LEU A 43 1.31 12.98 -0.57
N ALA A 44 1.07 14.27 -0.84
CA ALA A 44 0.75 14.76 -2.18
C ALA A 44 1.91 14.54 -3.17
N GLU A 45 3.15 14.69 -2.71
CA GLU A 45 4.34 14.39 -3.50
C GLU A 45 4.45 12.89 -3.83
N ALA A 46 4.18 12.01 -2.86
CA ALA A 46 4.11 10.57 -3.08
C ALA A 46 3.04 10.20 -4.12
N ASP A 47 1.85 10.80 -4.01
CA ASP A 47 0.74 10.61 -4.93
C ASP A 47 1.08 11.05 -6.36
N ALA A 48 1.73 12.20 -6.53
CA ALA A 48 2.21 12.66 -7.83
C ALA A 48 3.19 11.64 -8.47
N ARG A 49 4.12 11.10 -7.70
CA ARG A 49 5.09 10.07 -8.16
C ARG A 49 4.41 8.76 -8.56
N LEU A 50 3.38 8.35 -7.82
CA LEU A 50 2.58 7.16 -8.17
C LEU A 50 1.75 7.40 -9.44
N ARG A 51 1.19 8.59 -9.62
CA ARG A 51 0.51 8.98 -10.87
C ARG A 51 1.45 8.94 -12.08
N GLU A 52 2.66 9.47 -11.94
CA GLU A 52 3.70 9.39 -12.98
C GLU A 52 4.03 7.92 -13.33
N SER A 53 4.19 7.08 -12.32
CA SER A 53 4.44 5.64 -12.50
C SER A 53 3.27 4.93 -13.19
N GLY A 54 2.04 5.19 -12.75
CA GLY A 54 0.84 4.64 -13.38
C GLY A 54 0.69 5.08 -14.84
N ALA A 55 0.92 6.37 -15.13
CA ALA A 55 0.88 6.90 -16.49
C ALA A 55 1.88 6.19 -17.42
N HIS A 56 3.11 5.95 -16.96
CA HIS A 56 4.11 5.19 -17.72
C HIS A 56 3.69 3.73 -17.97
N LEU A 57 3.04 3.11 -16.98
CA LEU A 57 2.53 1.75 -17.06
C LEU A 57 1.19 1.64 -17.82
N GLY A 58 0.55 2.77 -18.16
CA GLY A 58 -0.75 2.83 -18.82
C GLY A 58 -1.92 2.40 -17.94
N ILE A 59 -1.83 2.62 -16.62
CA ILE A 59 -2.85 2.31 -15.61
C ILE A 59 -3.05 3.50 -14.67
N PRO A 60 -4.19 3.61 -13.97
CA PRO A 60 -4.34 4.63 -12.93
C PRO A 60 -3.31 4.43 -11.81
N GLY A 61 -2.74 5.53 -11.33
CA GLY A 61 -1.90 5.55 -10.13
C GLY A 61 -2.43 6.58 -9.14
N SER A 62 -2.46 6.21 -7.86
CA SER A 62 -2.91 7.12 -6.80
C SER A 62 -2.54 6.56 -5.43
N VAL A 63 -2.38 7.46 -4.47
CA VAL A 63 -2.21 7.14 -3.06
C VAL A 63 -3.53 7.37 -2.34
N HIS A 64 -3.86 6.49 -1.39
CA HIS A 64 -5.08 6.54 -0.61
C HIS A 64 -4.80 6.29 0.87
N TYR A 65 -5.64 6.82 1.73
CA TYR A 65 -5.79 6.30 3.08
C TYR A 65 -6.59 4.99 3.01
N VAL A 66 -6.11 3.96 3.70
CA VAL A 66 -6.77 2.67 3.82
C VAL A 66 -6.85 2.36 5.30
N GLY A 67 -8.05 2.29 5.85
CA GLY A 67 -8.18 1.97 7.26
C GLY A 67 -9.57 1.60 7.74
N GLN A 68 -9.59 1.08 8.96
CA GLN A 68 -10.77 0.72 9.72
C GLN A 68 -10.47 0.85 11.22
N HIS A 69 -11.49 1.26 11.97
CA HIS A 69 -11.50 1.19 13.43
C HIS A 69 -12.45 0.06 13.85
N PHE A 70 -11.96 -0.89 14.65
CA PHE A 70 -12.78 -1.98 15.18
C PHE A 70 -12.45 -2.19 16.65
N ASP A 71 -13.44 -1.98 17.54
CA ASP A 71 -13.30 -2.22 18.99
C ASP A 71 -12.02 -1.63 19.63
N GLY A 72 -11.66 -0.41 19.21
CA GLY A 72 -10.46 0.29 19.66
C GLY A 72 -9.14 -0.14 18.99
N ILE A 73 -9.16 -1.16 18.13
CA ILE A 73 -8.04 -1.52 17.27
C ILE A 73 -8.00 -0.54 16.10
N HIS A 74 -6.89 0.18 16.00
CA HIS A 74 -6.63 1.06 14.86
C HIS A 74 -5.89 0.28 13.78
N CYS A 75 -6.50 0.18 12.60
CA CYS A 75 -5.82 -0.34 11.41
C CYS A 75 -5.88 0.76 10.36
N ALA A 76 -4.81 1.53 10.21
CA ALA A 76 -4.77 2.59 9.21
C ALA A 76 -3.40 2.61 8.53
N SER A 77 -3.44 2.93 7.25
CA SER A 77 -2.27 3.03 6.41
C SER A 77 -2.49 4.07 5.31
N VAL A 78 -1.40 4.57 4.76
CA VAL A 78 -1.37 5.26 3.47
C VAL A 78 -0.78 4.29 2.46
N GLN A 79 -1.46 4.06 1.34
CA GLN A 79 -1.04 3.09 0.34
C GLN A 79 -1.16 3.64 -1.07
N GLY A 80 -0.13 3.42 -1.89
CA GLY A 80 -0.20 3.53 -3.34
C GLY A 80 0.07 2.18 -3.95
N ARG A 81 -0.91 1.63 -4.68
CA ARG A 81 -0.79 0.33 -5.35
C ARG A 81 -1.03 0.49 -6.84
N LEU A 82 -0.15 -0.11 -7.64
CA LEU A 82 -0.29 -0.27 -9.08
C LEU A 82 -0.28 -1.76 -9.41
N GLU A 83 -1.18 -2.19 -10.26
CA GLU A 83 -1.30 -3.59 -10.64
C GLU A 83 -1.43 -3.71 -12.16
N LEU A 84 -0.56 -4.51 -12.75
CA LEU A 84 -0.59 -4.82 -14.17
C LEU A 84 -1.43 -6.07 -14.43
N PRO A 85 -2.05 -6.20 -15.61
CA PRO A 85 -2.84 -7.39 -15.98
C PRO A 85 -2.11 -8.72 -15.93
N ASN A 86 -0.77 -8.71 -15.89
CA ASN A 86 0.07 -9.91 -15.76
C ASN A 86 0.36 -10.30 -14.30
N GLY A 87 -0.37 -9.72 -13.33
CA GLY A 87 -0.23 -10.01 -11.90
C GLY A 87 0.97 -9.33 -11.23
N ARG A 88 1.68 -8.43 -11.92
CA ARG A 88 2.78 -7.67 -11.32
C ARG A 88 2.22 -6.51 -10.49
N THR A 89 2.71 -6.41 -9.27
CA THR A 89 2.29 -5.42 -8.28
C THR A 89 3.43 -4.48 -7.95
N PHE A 90 3.08 -3.23 -7.68
CA PHE A 90 3.96 -2.20 -7.16
C PHE A 90 3.23 -1.55 -6.00
N LEU A 91 3.79 -1.68 -4.80
CA LEU A 91 3.21 -1.19 -3.57
C LEU A 91 4.17 -0.20 -2.94
N ALA A 92 3.67 0.97 -2.57
CA ALA A 92 4.26 1.79 -1.52
C ALA A 92 3.24 1.85 -0.38
N ALA A 93 3.65 1.52 0.83
CA ALA A 93 2.79 1.57 2.01
C ALA A 93 3.47 2.33 3.16
N LEU A 94 2.65 2.97 3.97
CA LEU A 94 3.05 3.58 5.23
C LEU A 94 2.00 3.24 6.28
N TYR A 95 2.41 2.57 7.34
CA TYR A 95 1.51 2.10 8.40
C TYR A 95 2.26 2.02 9.72
N PHE A 96 1.57 1.74 10.82
CA PHE A 96 2.21 1.37 12.08
C PHE A 96 2.15 -0.16 12.21
N PRO A 97 3.30 -0.85 12.41
CA PRO A 97 3.36 -2.30 12.34
C PRO A 97 2.68 -2.92 13.57
N ARG A 98 1.73 -3.81 13.32
CA ARG A 98 1.08 -4.60 14.37
C ARG A 98 1.90 -5.85 14.65
N ARG A 99 2.13 -6.13 15.94
CA ARG A 99 2.80 -7.38 16.36
C ARG A 99 1.84 -8.56 16.41
N CYS A 100 0.55 -8.29 16.61
CA CYS A 100 -0.53 -9.28 16.58
C CYS A 100 -1.88 -8.60 16.32
N ALA A 101 -2.94 -9.40 16.16
CA ALA A 101 -4.29 -8.89 15.91
C ALA A 101 -4.86 -8.02 17.05
N PHE A 102 -4.32 -8.16 18.27
CA PHE A 102 -4.75 -7.43 19.47
C PHE A 102 -3.84 -6.25 19.82
N ASP A 103 -2.93 -5.88 18.92
CA ASP A 103 -2.05 -4.74 19.12
C ASP A 103 -2.81 -3.42 18.99
N MET A 104 -3.02 -2.76 20.13
CA MET A 104 -3.78 -1.51 20.24
C MET A 104 -2.90 -0.27 19.98
N ARG A 105 -1.61 -0.45 19.66
CA ARG A 105 -0.71 0.68 19.39
C ARG A 105 -1.21 1.48 18.19
N TRP A 106 -1.16 2.80 18.34
CA TRP A 106 -1.51 3.76 17.30
C TRP A 106 -0.46 4.87 17.30
N GLY A 107 0.27 5.00 16.19
CA GLY A 107 1.40 5.90 16.07
C GLY A 107 2.74 5.18 16.05
N PRO A 108 3.82 5.77 16.61
CA PRO A 108 5.19 5.32 16.34
C PRO A 108 5.50 3.91 16.90
N PRO A 109 6.43 3.18 16.27
CA PRO A 109 7.10 3.54 15.03
C PRO A 109 6.17 3.38 13.82
N TRP A 110 6.32 4.24 12.82
CA TRP A 110 5.70 4.03 11.51
C TRP A 110 6.68 3.29 10.60
N LEU A 111 6.21 2.30 9.88
CA LEU A 111 6.96 1.55 8.88
C LEU A 111 6.58 2.06 7.49
N SER A 112 7.56 2.61 6.77
CA SER A 112 7.45 2.81 5.32
C SER A 112 7.95 1.56 4.61
N GLU A 113 7.22 1.11 3.62
CA GLU A 113 7.49 -0.12 2.88
C GLU A 113 7.28 0.13 1.39
N VAL A 114 8.14 -0.46 0.57
CA VAL A 114 7.90 -0.59 -0.85
C VAL A 114 8.19 -2.00 -1.29
N GLU A 115 7.30 -2.51 -2.13
CA GLU A 115 7.40 -3.82 -2.73
C GLU A 115 7.20 -3.70 -4.25
N ILE A 116 8.05 -4.38 -5.00
CA ILE A 116 7.77 -4.73 -6.40
C ILE A 116 7.66 -6.24 -6.40
N GLY A 117 6.50 -6.77 -6.75
CA GLY A 117 6.22 -8.19 -6.61
C GLY A 117 5.33 -8.73 -7.71
N ARG A 118 4.96 -10.00 -7.56
CA ARG A 118 3.99 -10.68 -8.41
C ARG A 118 3.07 -11.52 -7.55
N GLU A 119 1.79 -11.48 -7.85
CA GLU A 119 0.84 -12.41 -7.26
C GLU A 119 1.04 -13.82 -7.84
N CYS A 120 0.97 -14.83 -6.97
CA CYS A 120 1.02 -16.22 -7.40
C CYS A 120 -0.33 -16.56 -8.08
N PRO A 121 -0.37 -17.15 -9.29
CA PRO A 121 -1.64 -17.56 -9.88
C PRO A 121 -2.28 -18.67 -9.04
N PRO A 122 -3.61 -18.67 -8.87
CA PRO A 122 -4.31 -19.77 -8.22
C PRO A 122 -3.99 -21.12 -8.90
N PRO A 123 -3.89 -22.24 -8.17
CA PRO A 123 -4.10 -22.42 -6.72
C PRO A 123 -2.82 -22.28 -5.87
N ALA A 124 -1.68 -21.94 -6.47
CA ALA A 124 -0.40 -21.88 -5.79
C ALA A 124 -0.21 -20.56 -5.04
N ASP A 125 -1.24 -20.07 -4.34
CA ASP A 125 -1.21 -18.78 -3.63
C ASP A 125 -0.24 -18.84 -2.44
N CYS A 126 1.03 -18.58 -2.75
CA CYS A 126 2.14 -18.58 -1.82
C CYS A 126 2.23 -17.32 -0.96
N GLY A 127 1.33 -16.34 -1.13
CA GLY A 127 1.48 -15.01 -0.54
C GLY A 127 2.36 -14.05 -1.35
N GLY A 128 2.53 -14.30 -2.65
CA GLY A 128 3.27 -13.42 -3.56
C GLY A 128 4.79 -13.63 -3.55
N HIS A 129 5.46 -13.06 -4.56
CA HIS A 129 6.93 -13.12 -4.69
C HIS A 129 7.49 -11.71 -4.89
N PRO A 130 8.16 -11.11 -3.89
CA PRO A 130 8.80 -9.81 -4.07
C PRO A 130 10.05 -9.95 -4.95
N ASP A 131 10.09 -9.20 -6.05
CA ASP A 131 11.28 -8.99 -6.87
C ASP A 131 12.26 -8.03 -6.15
N ALA A 132 11.73 -7.08 -5.37
CA ALA A 132 12.50 -6.19 -4.51
C ALA A 132 11.62 -5.61 -3.39
N GLU A 133 12.21 -5.49 -2.19
CA GLU A 133 11.52 -4.99 -1.00
C GLU A 133 12.47 -4.10 -0.19
N TRP A 134 11.95 -3.02 0.39
CA TRP A 134 12.66 -2.21 1.37
C TRP A 134 11.69 -1.63 2.39
N SER A 135 12.11 -1.65 3.66
CA SER A 135 11.30 -1.16 4.76
C SER A 135 12.13 -0.41 5.80
N PHE A 136 11.58 0.67 6.35
CA PHE A 136 12.25 1.54 7.32
C PHE A 136 11.28 2.05 8.39
N GLU A 137 11.72 2.00 9.65
CA GLU A 137 10.96 2.53 10.78
C GLU A 137 11.26 4.02 11.02
N HIS A 138 10.24 4.77 11.44
CA HIS A 138 10.30 6.21 11.68
C HIS A 138 9.53 6.58 12.95
N ASP A 139 10.11 7.46 13.76
CA ASP A 139 9.54 7.84 15.06
C ASP A 139 8.72 9.14 15.04
N THR A 140 8.66 9.83 13.90
CA THR A 140 7.89 11.09 13.77
C THR A 140 7.00 11.08 12.53
N PRO A 141 5.80 11.71 12.59
CA PRO A 141 4.90 11.82 11.44
C PRO A 141 5.58 12.41 10.21
N THR A 142 6.34 13.49 10.41
CA THR A 142 7.02 14.18 9.30
C THR A 142 8.11 13.32 8.68
N ALA A 143 8.94 12.63 9.48
CA ALA A 143 9.97 11.74 8.94
C ALA A 143 9.34 10.59 8.15
N ALA A 144 8.31 9.96 8.71
CA ALA A 144 7.57 8.87 8.10
C ALA A 144 6.93 9.28 6.76
N ALA A 145 6.23 10.42 6.70
CA ALA A 145 5.60 10.91 5.48
C ALA A 145 6.63 11.29 4.40
N ARG A 146 7.77 11.90 4.78
CA ARG A 146 8.86 12.22 3.84
C ARG A 146 9.53 10.96 3.32
N ALA A 147 9.76 9.98 4.18
CA ALA A 147 10.32 8.69 3.78
C ALA A 147 9.39 7.98 2.79
N PHE A 148 8.09 7.94 3.06
CA PHE A 148 7.09 7.41 2.14
C PHE A 148 7.10 8.13 0.78
N ALA A 149 7.23 9.46 0.77
CA ALA A 149 7.40 10.21 -0.47
C ALA A 149 8.68 9.80 -1.22
N ALA A 150 9.81 9.69 -0.53
CA ALA A 150 11.08 9.26 -1.11
C ALA A 150 10.99 7.82 -1.65
N ASP A 151 10.28 6.94 -0.95
CA ASP A 151 9.99 5.56 -1.31
C ASP A 151 9.16 5.46 -2.59
N ALA A 152 8.08 6.25 -2.69
CA ALA A 152 7.34 6.43 -3.94
C ALA A 152 8.23 6.95 -5.07
N GLY A 153 9.21 7.80 -4.76
CA GLY A 153 10.20 8.30 -5.73
C GLY A 153 11.13 7.21 -6.23
N ARG A 154 11.65 6.39 -5.33
CA ARG A 154 12.47 5.20 -5.66
C ARG A 154 11.68 4.22 -6.53
N LEU A 155 10.43 3.95 -6.17
CA LEU A 155 9.53 3.10 -6.94
C LEU A 155 9.34 3.64 -8.36
N ARG A 156 9.01 4.93 -8.47
CA ARG A 156 8.89 5.62 -9.76
C ARG A 156 10.16 5.49 -10.59
N ASP A 157 11.32 5.82 -10.02
CA ASP A 157 12.59 5.78 -10.74
C ASP A 157 12.88 4.37 -11.27
N ARG A 158 12.54 3.32 -10.50
CA ARG A 158 12.61 1.93 -10.97
C ARG A 158 11.65 1.64 -12.11
N VAL A 159 10.39 2.03 -11.98
CA VAL A 159 9.34 1.85 -13.00
C VAL A 159 9.75 2.53 -14.31
N LEU A 160 10.21 3.78 -14.24
CA LEU A 160 10.60 4.59 -15.40
C LEU A 160 11.92 4.15 -16.03
N ALA A 161 12.82 3.50 -15.29
CA ALA A 161 14.09 2.99 -15.82
C ALA A 161 13.94 1.88 -16.87
N ARG A 162 12.73 1.34 -17.07
CA ARG A 162 12.44 0.29 -18.05
C ARG A 162 11.23 0.69 -18.91
N PRO A 163 11.19 0.34 -20.21
CA PRO A 163 9.99 0.54 -21.01
C PRO A 163 8.84 -0.32 -20.49
N ARG A 164 7.59 0.16 -20.65
CA ARG A 164 6.37 -0.57 -20.26
C ARG A 164 6.36 -2.02 -20.73
N SER A 165 6.81 -2.30 -21.95
CA SER A 165 6.86 -3.66 -22.52
C SER A 165 7.73 -4.61 -21.70
N ALA A 166 8.79 -4.13 -21.05
CA ALA A 166 9.63 -4.95 -20.19
C ALA A 166 8.91 -5.36 -18.89
N TRP A 167 8.02 -4.52 -18.37
CA TRP A 167 7.18 -4.86 -17.21
C TRP A 167 6.05 -5.83 -17.56
N LEU A 168 5.54 -5.75 -18.79
CA LEU A 168 4.50 -6.62 -19.32
C LEU A 168 5.03 -7.98 -19.78
N ALA A 169 6.31 -8.05 -20.16
CA ALA A 169 6.94 -9.31 -20.53
C ALA A 169 6.79 -10.31 -19.37
N ALA A 170 6.15 -11.44 -19.67
CA ALA A 170 6.06 -12.54 -18.74
C ALA A 170 7.46 -13.15 -18.59
N GLU A 171 8.07 -13.02 -17.41
CA GLU A 171 9.07 -14.00 -17.02
C GLU A 171 8.32 -15.17 -16.39
N PRO A 172 8.73 -16.42 -16.66
CA PRO A 172 8.14 -17.58 -15.99
C PRO A 172 8.14 -17.37 -14.48
N HIS A 173 7.07 -17.77 -13.80
CA HIS A 173 6.97 -17.79 -12.34
C HIS A 173 8.06 -18.71 -11.78
N ALA A 174 9.30 -18.22 -11.67
CA ALA A 174 10.46 -19.03 -11.31
C ALA A 174 10.42 -19.50 -9.84
N GLY A 175 9.42 -19.08 -9.06
CA GLY A 175 9.26 -19.39 -7.64
C GLY A 175 7.97 -20.12 -7.23
N CYS A 176 6.90 -20.07 -8.04
CA CYS A 176 5.64 -20.74 -7.69
C CYS A 176 5.78 -22.24 -7.91
N ARG A 177 6.20 -22.99 -6.88
CA ARG A 177 6.00 -24.44 -6.87
C ARG A 177 4.53 -24.71 -6.56
N PRO A 178 3.83 -25.58 -7.32
CA PRO A 178 2.55 -26.08 -6.90
C PRO A 178 2.67 -26.65 -5.48
N PHE A 179 1.76 -26.30 -4.59
CA PHE A 179 1.61 -27.03 -3.34
C PHE A 179 1.26 -28.48 -3.69
N ASP A 180 2.13 -29.43 -3.36
CA ASP A 180 1.85 -30.85 -3.49
C ASP A 180 1.30 -31.35 -2.15
N PRO A 181 -0.02 -31.62 -2.02
CA PRO A 181 -0.60 -32.16 -0.78
C PRO A 181 -0.15 -33.60 -0.48
N SER A 182 0.68 -34.21 -1.33
CA SER A 182 1.10 -35.62 -1.26
C SER A 182 2.43 -35.85 -0.52
N THR A 183 3.09 -34.78 -0.03
CA THR A 183 4.35 -34.85 0.73
C THR A 183 4.19 -34.53 2.21
#